data_AF-A0A382C4C2-F1
#
_entry.id   AF-A0A382C4C2-F1
#
_cell.length_a   1.000
_cell.length_b   1.000
_cell.length_c   1.000
_cell.angle_alpha   90.00
_cell.angle_beta   90.00
_cell.angle_gamma   90.00
#
_symmetry.space_group_name_H-M   'P 1'
#
loop_
_entity.id
_entity.type
_entity.pdbx_description
1 polymer ?
#
loop_
_entity_poly.entity_id
_entity_poly.type
_entity_poly.pdbx_seq_one_letter_code
_entity_poly.pdbx_strand_id
1 'polypeptide(L)'
;MRNKRAQSGFTLIELIAVMVILGILAAVIIPRITTITSGAYESNVRNMYGLIKNEVTAQAVKAAMSGDFLETYPNPTNPNENFYLKKWVADYDPNAWSQFQCSSVYDNSSGPGATNTHMLLFMYHPHGMPNGAITWTAGAAQSAGNLTPEGGDATANTEDIYWIVYAART
;
A
#
# COMPACT_ATOMS: atom_id res chain seq x y z
N MET A 1 49.98 46.51 -9.99
CA MET A 1 50.11 46.13 -8.57
C MET A 1 49.09 45.02 -8.29
N ARG A 2 49.52 43.85 -7.83
CA ARG A 2 48.66 42.65 -7.70
C ARG A 2 48.42 42.40 -6.22
N ASN A 3 47.27 42.82 -5.70
CA ASN A 3 46.89 42.62 -4.30
C ASN A 3 46.65 41.12 -4.05
N LYS A 4 47.56 40.48 -3.31
CA LYS A 4 47.32 39.15 -2.75
C LYS A 4 46.39 39.32 -1.54
N ARG A 5 45.13 38.93 -1.67
CA ARG A 5 44.23 38.79 -0.51
C ARG A 5 44.82 37.73 0.41
N ALA A 6 45.02 38.07 1.68
CA ALA A 6 45.39 37.10 2.70
C ALA A 6 44.23 36.09 2.84
N GLN A 7 44.51 34.83 2.54
CA GLN A 7 43.55 33.75 2.75
C GLN A 7 43.60 33.38 4.23
N SER A 8 42.66 33.89 5.01
CA SER A 8 42.50 33.52 6.42
C SER A 8 42.18 32.02 6.49
N GLY A 9 43.06 31.25 7.13
CA GLY A 9 42.78 29.85 7.45
C GLY A 9 41.64 29.75 8.46
N PHE A 10 40.91 28.64 8.41
CA PHE A 10 39.83 28.33 9.34
C PHE A 10 40.42 27.98 10.72
N THR A 11 39.84 28.50 11.81
CA THR A 11 40.32 28.21 13.16
C THR A 11 39.77 26.88 13.69
N LEU A 12 40.48 26.23 14.61
CA LEU A 12 40.03 24.98 15.23
C LEU A 12 38.72 25.18 16.01
N ILE A 13 38.56 26.33 16.67
CA ILE A 13 37.36 26.65 17.43
C ILE A 13 36.12 26.84 16.54
N GLU A 14 36.28 27.44 15.35
CA GLU A 14 35.18 27.52 14.37
C GLU A 14 34.74 26.13 13.91
N LEU A 15 35.68 25.20 13.78
CA LEU A 15 35.39 23.82 13.39
C LEU A 15 34.60 23.06 14.46
N ILE A 16 34.99 23.22 15.73
CA ILE A 16 34.25 22.65 16.86
C ILE A 16 32.84 23.24 16.94
N ALA A 17 32.70 24.57 16.81
CA ALA A 17 31.40 25.23 16.86
C ALA A 17 30.45 24.68 15.79
N VAL A 18 30.94 24.47 14.56
CA VAL A 18 30.15 23.86 13.47
C VAL A 18 29.75 22.42 13.80
N MET A 19 30.65 21.59 14.31
CA MET A 19 30.34 20.21 14.69
C MET A 19 29.28 20.13 15.79
N VAL A 20 29.36 21.01 16.79
CA VAL A 20 28.34 21.08 17.87
C VAL A 20 26.98 21.47 17.31
N ILE A 21 26.92 22.47 16.43
CA ILE A 21 25.66 22.89 15.78
C ILE A 21 25.08 21.74 14.96
N LEU A 22 25.90 21.07 14.13
CA LEU A 22 25.45 19.91 13.34
C LEU A 22 24.97 18.75 14.23
N GLY A 23 25.63 18.52 15.38
CA GLY A 23 25.21 17.51 16.36
C GLY A 23 23.83 17.78 16.96
N ILE A 24 23.56 19.02 17.36
CA ILE A 24 22.24 19.43 17.88
C ILE A 24 21.17 19.35 16.78
N LEU A 25 21.48 19.83 15.58
CA LEU A 25 20.55 19.76 14.43
C LEU A 25 20.20 18.30 14.09
N ALA A 26 21.18 17.41 14.06
CA ALA A 26 20.97 15.99 13.78
C ALA A 26 20.05 15.34 14.83
N ALA A 27 20.27 15.62 16.12
CA ALA A 27 19.47 15.06 17.22
C ALA A 27 17.98 15.43 17.12
N VAL A 28 17.65 16.62 16.62
CA VAL A 28 16.25 17.08 16.46
C VAL A 28 15.64 16.62 15.14
N ILE A 29 16.42 16.58 14.05
CA ILE A 29 15.92 16.26 12.71
C ILE A 29 15.66 14.76 12.53
N ILE A 30 16.54 13.89 13.03
CA ILE A 30 16.47 12.44 12.80
C ILE A 30 15.12 11.83 13.27
N PRO A 31 14.63 12.06 14.50
CA PRO A 31 13.35 11.51 14.95
C PRO A 31 12.14 12.01 14.14
N ARG A 32 12.24 13.22 13.59
CA ARG A 32 11.16 13.82 12.80
C ARG A 32 11.09 13.23 11.39
N ILE A 33 12.22 12.86 10.79
CA ILE A 33 12.25 12.26 9.44
C ILE A 33 11.52 10.91 9.44
N THR A 34 11.76 10.04 10.42
CA THR A 34 11.16 8.69 10.49
C THR A 34 9.64 8.71 10.71
N THR A 35 9.13 9.69 11.45
CA THR A 35 7.69 9.86 11.68
C THR A 35 6.96 10.41 10.45
N ILE A 36 7.61 11.30 9.67
CA ILE A 36 7.07 11.83 8.42
C ILE A 36 6.93 10.73 7.36
N THR A 37 7.93 9.84 7.23
CA THR A 37 7.87 8.74 6.25
C THR A 37 6.74 7.77 6.55
N SER A 38 6.58 7.37 7.80
CA SER A 38 5.49 6.47 8.24
C SER A 38 4.10 7.08 7.99
N GLY A 39 3.93 8.37 8.30
CA GLY A 39 2.68 9.09 8.03
C GLY A 39 2.37 9.24 6.54
N ALA A 40 3.41 9.35 5.69
CA ALA A 40 3.25 9.42 4.24
C ALA A 40 2.75 8.09 3.66
N TYR A 41 3.27 6.95 4.14
CA TYR A 41 2.82 5.62 3.72
C TYR A 41 1.35 5.37 4.09
N GLU A 42 0.99 5.67 5.34
CA GLU A 42 -0.39 5.51 5.80
C GLU A 42 -1.36 6.47 5.08
N SER A 43 -0.90 7.68 4.73
CA SER A 43 -1.66 8.62 3.91
C SER A 43 -1.90 8.09 2.50
N ASN A 44 -0.89 7.48 1.86
CA ASN A 44 -1.01 6.87 0.54
C ASN A 44 -2.08 5.76 0.53
N VAL A 45 -2.01 4.84 1.50
CA VAL A 45 -2.95 3.72 1.64
C VAL A 45 -4.37 4.22 1.90
N ARG A 46 -4.54 5.23 2.76
CA ARG A 46 -5.86 5.85 2.99
C ARG A 46 -6.44 6.51 1.75
N ASN A 47 -5.59 7.17 0.96
CA ASN A 47 -6.01 7.75 -0.31
C ASN A 47 -6.50 6.66 -1.27
N MET A 48 -5.70 5.60 -1.43
CA MET A 48 -6.04 4.44 -2.27
C MET A 48 -7.35 3.78 -1.83
N TYR A 49 -7.54 3.58 -0.52
CA TYR A 49 -8.78 3.05 0.04
C TYR A 49 -9.99 3.91 -0.33
N GLY A 50 -9.86 5.24 -0.25
CA GLY A 50 -10.93 6.16 -0.66
C GLY A 50 -11.28 6.03 -2.14
N LEU A 51 -10.28 5.93 -3.02
CA LEU A 51 -10.49 5.72 -4.46
C LEU A 51 -11.23 4.42 -4.74
N ILE A 52 -10.71 3.30 -4.20
CA ILE A 52 -11.32 1.97 -4.39
C ILE A 52 -12.76 1.95 -3.86
N LYS A 53 -13.00 2.49 -2.67
CA LYS A 53 -14.34 2.55 -2.06
C LYS A 53 -15.33 3.33 -2.94
N ASN A 54 -14.90 4.48 -3.47
CA ASN A 54 -15.76 5.32 -4.31
C ASN A 54 -16.14 4.59 -5.60
N GLU A 55 -15.17 3.94 -6.27
CA GLU A 55 -15.43 3.20 -7.51
C GLU A 55 -16.30 1.97 -7.29
N VAL A 56 -16.05 1.21 -6.22
CA VAL A 56 -16.89 0.07 -5.84
C VAL A 56 -18.33 0.52 -5.60
N THR A 57 -18.51 1.66 -4.93
CA THR A 57 -19.84 2.24 -4.68
C THR A 57 -20.50 2.72 -5.98
N ALA A 58 -19.74 3.37 -6.86
CA ALA A 58 -20.24 3.81 -8.17
C ALA A 58 -20.70 2.61 -9.02
N GLN A 59 -20.00 1.47 -8.95
CA GLN A 59 -20.41 0.24 -9.61
C GLN A 59 -21.68 -0.36 -8.99
N ALA A 60 -21.82 -0.31 -7.67
CA ALA A 60 -23.03 -0.76 -6.98
C ALA A 60 -24.25 0.10 -7.35
N VAL A 61 -24.10 1.43 -7.40
CA VAL A 61 -25.15 2.35 -7.83
C VAL A 61 -25.50 2.12 -9.31
N LYS A 62 -24.50 1.93 -10.17
CA LYS A 62 -24.74 1.59 -11.58
C LYS A 62 -25.52 0.28 -11.74
N ALA A 63 -25.22 -0.73 -10.91
CA ALA A 63 -25.96 -1.99 -10.89
C ALA A 63 -27.42 -1.76 -10.44
N ALA A 64 -27.65 -0.96 -9.40
CA ALA A 64 -29.00 -0.59 -8.96
C ALA A 64 -29.78 0.13 -10.07
N MET A 65 -29.14 1.01 -10.83
CA MET A 65 -29.79 1.73 -11.93
C MET A 65 -30.12 0.86 -13.16
N SER A 66 -29.46 -0.27 -13.33
CA SER A 66 -29.60 -1.14 -14.51
C SER A 66 -30.29 -2.48 -14.24
N GLY A 67 -30.51 -2.83 -12.97
CA GLY A 67 -31.16 -4.06 -12.52
C GLY A 67 -32.40 -3.79 -11.67
N ASP A 68 -32.62 -4.64 -10.65
CA ASP A 68 -33.78 -4.63 -9.74
C ASP A 68 -33.79 -3.49 -8.70
N PHE A 69 -33.14 -2.35 -8.98
CA PHE A 69 -33.05 -1.20 -8.07
C PHE A 69 -32.33 -1.49 -6.74
N LEU A 70 -31.64 -2.62 -6.63
CA LEU A 70 -30.84 -3.00 -5.46
C LEU A 70 -29.35 -2.73 -5.71
N GLU A 71 -28.70 -2.07 -4.75
CA GLU A 71 -27.25 -1.88 -4.75
C GLU A 71 -26.54 -3.23 -4.64
N THR A 72 -25.92 -3.66 -5.73
CA THR A 72 -25.18 -4.92 -5.77
C THR A 72 -23.70 -4.62 -5.96
N TYR A 73 -22.90 -4.89 -4.93
CA TYR A 73 -21.45 -4.68 -4.99
C TYR A 73 -20.79 -5.66 -5.97
N PRO A 74 -19.78 -5.21 -6.73
CA PRO A 74 -19.16 -6.02 -7.78
C PRO A 74 -18.36 -7.20 -7.19
N ASN A 75 -18.81 -8.42 -7.42
CA ASN A 75 -18.02 -9.62 -7.09
C ASN A 75 -16.86 -9.78 -8.10
N PRO A 76 -15.59 -9.79 -7.67
CA PRO A 76 -14.45 -9.74 -8.58
C PRO A 76 -14.09 -11.11 -9.18
N THR A 77 -14.61 -11.39 -10.36
CA THR A 77 -14.45 -12.67 -11.07
C THR A 77 -13.16 -12.81 -11.89
N ASN A 78 -12.46 -11.71 -12.20
CA ASN A 78 -11.25 -11.77 -13.02
C ASN A 78 -10.01 -12.04 -12.14
N PRO A 79 -9.29 -13.15 -12.32
CA PRO A 79 -8.14 -13.50 -11.48
C PRO A 79 -6.84 -12.80 -11.91
N ASN A 80 -6.82 -12.08 -13.04
CA ASN A 80 -5.61 -11.47 -13.56
C ASN A 80 -5.04 -10.43 -12.59
N GLU A 81 -3.71 -10.49 -12.41
CA GLU A 81 -2.99 -9.54 -11.58
C GLU A 81 -3.20 -8.10 -12.06
N ASN A 82 -3.36 -7.18 -11.09
CA ASN A 82 -3.52 -5.74 -11.33
C ASN A 82 -4.72 -5.37 -12.22
N PHE A 83 -5.63 -6.29 -12.53
CA PHE A 83 -6.80 -6.02 -13.37
C PHE A 83 -7.71 -4.98 -12.72
N TYR A 84 -8.01 -5.14 -11.44
CA TYR A 84 -8.89 -4.22 -10.71
C TYR A 84 -8.17 -2.92 -10.33
N LEU A 85 -6.84 -2.94 -10.13
CA LEU A 85 -6.07 -1.70 -10.02
C LEU A 85 -6.20 -0.86 -11.29
N LYS A 86 -5.98 -1.44 -12.47
CA LYS A 86 -6.13 -0.74 -13.75
C LYS A 86 -7.57 -0.29 -14.04
N LYS A 87 -8.56 -0.98 -13.47
CA LYS A 87 -9.98 -0.70 -13.72
C LYS A 87 -10.57 0.32 -12.75
N TRP A 88 -10.20 0.26 -11.48
CA TRP A 88 -10.78 1.06 -10.39
C TRP A 88 -9.87 2.19 -9.91
N VAL A 89 -8.63 2.22 -10.36
CA VAL A 89 -7.69 3.28 -9.98
C VAL A 89 -7.08 3.83 -11.26
N ALA A 90 -7.39 5.09 -11.56
CA ALA A 90 -6.95 5.73 -12.80
C ALA A 90 -5.42 5.86 -12.85
N ASP A 91 -4.82 6.32 -11.75
CA ASP A 91 -3.38 6.53 -11.61
C ASP A 91 -2.89 5.86 -10.32
N TYR A 92 -2.14 4.78 -10.47
CA TYR A 92 -1.40 4.13 -9.38
C TYR A 92 0.05 3.92 -9.81
N ASP A 93 0.96 3.84 -8.84
CA ASP A 93 2.36 3.49 -9.09
C ASP A 93 2.50 1.96 -9.25
N PRO A 94 2.82 1.44 -10.45
CA PRO A 94 2.94 0.00 -10.68
C PRO A 94 4.12 -0.65 -9.95
N ASN A 95 5.07 0.14 -9.46
CA ASN A 95 6.22 -0.37 -8.70
C ASN A 95 5.97 -0.39 -7.20
N ALA A 96 4.90 0.25 -6.75
CA ALA A 96 4.54 0.32 -5.33
C ALA A 96 3.23 -0.42 -5.02
N TRP A 97 2.32 -0.59 -5.99
CA TRP A 97 1.03 -1.24 -5.77
C TRP A 97 0.85 -2.49 -6.61
N SER A 98 0.37 -3.55 -5.96
CA SER A 98 -0.03 -4.80 -6.60
C SER A 98 -1.44 -5.21 -6.18
N GLN A 99 -2.12 -5.98 -7.02
CA GLN A 99 -3.42 -6.55 -6.70
C GLN A 99 -3.49 -8.03 -7.07
N PHE A 100 -3.96 -8.82 -6.11
CA PHE A 100 -4.20 -10.25 -6.22
C PHE A 100 -5.66 -10.58 -5.99
N GLN A 101 -6.14 -11.67 -6.58
CA GLN A 101 -7.49 -12.19 -6.38
C GLN A 101 -7.40 -13.55 -5.74
N CYS A 102 -8.31 -13.83 -4.79
CA CYS A 102 -8.50 -15.17 -4.27
C CYS A 102 -9.95 -15.58 -4.52
N SER A 103 -10.10 -16.77 -5.10
CA SER A 103 -11.37 -17.18 -5.67
C SER A 103 -12.25 -17.90 -4.66
N SER A 104 -13.44 -17.36 -4.38
CA SER A 104 -14.52 -18.05 -3.64
C SER A 104 -14.09 -18.57 -2.26
N VAL A 105 -13.30 -17.77 -1.54
CA VAL A 105 -12.76 -18.16 -0.22
C VAL A 105 -13.40 -17.43 0.95
N TYR A 106 -14.14 -16.33 0.71
CA TYR A 106 -14.68 -15.49 1.76
C TYR A 106 -16.18 -15.60 1.86
N ASP A 107 -16.66 -16.02 3.02
CA ASP A 107 -18.09 -16.02 3.32
C ASP A 107 -18.50 -14.61 3.76
N ASN A 108 -18.98 -13.83 2.79
CA ASN A 108 -19.62 -12.54 3.03
C ASN A 108 -21.10 -12.59 2.67
N SER A 109 -21.73 -13.72 2.96
CA SER A 109 -23.12 -13.94 2.63
C SER A 109 -24.07 -13.58 3.75
N SER A 110 -25.28 -13.11 3.38
CA SER A 110 -26.39 -12.96 4.32
C SER A 110 -27.60 -13.80 3.90
N GLY A 111 -27.49 -15.13 3.95
CA GLY A 111 -28.66 -16.01 3.85
C GLY A 111 -28.36 -17.49 3.55
N PRO A 112 -29.33 -18.39 3.76
CA PRO A 112 -29.20 -19.79 3.38
C PRO A 112 -29.06 -19.92 1.85
N GLY A 113 -28.01 -20.61 1.39
CA GLY A 113 -27.75 -20.90 -0.03
C GLY A 113 -26.78 -19.95 -0.73
N ALA A 114 -26.23 -18.97 -0.02
CA ALA A 114 -25.25 -18.05 -0.60
C ALA A 114 -23.85 -18.68 -0.67
N THR A 115 -23.14 -18.37 -1.75
CA THR A 115 -21.81 -18.89 -2.06
C THR A 115 -20.73 -17.92 -1.63
N ASN A 116 -19.55 -18.44 -1.26
CA ASN A 116 -18.38 -17.62 -0.99
C ASN A 116 -18.09 -16.62 -2.12
N THR A 117 -17.72 -15.40 -1.74
CA THR A 117 -17.34 -14.35 -2.67
C THR A 117 -15.85 -14.37 -2.96
N HIS A 118 -15.49 -13.81 -4.12
CA HIS A 118 -14.10 -13.57 -4.44
C HIS A 118 -13.58 -12.40 -3.60
N MET A 119 -12.32 -12.48 -3.22
CA MET A 119 -11.63 -11.41 -2.51
C MET A 119 -10.57 -10.78 -3.42
N LEU A 120 -10.34 -9.49 -3.24
CA LEU A 120 -9.19 -8.78 -3.77
C LEU A 120 -8.30 -8.30 -2.63
N LEU A 121 -7.01 -8.50 -2.80
CA LEU A 121 -5.96 -7.93 -1.96
C LEU A 121 -5.24 -6.87 -2.77
N PHE A 122 -5.31 -5.62 -2.32
CA PHE A 122 -4.48 -4.53 -2.82
C PHE A 122 -3.34 -4.31 -1.84
N MET A 123 -2.11 -4.40 -2.31
CA MET A 123 -0.93 -4.40 -1.46
C MET A 123 0.02 -3.27 -1.86
N TYR A 124 0.42 -2.47 -0.87
CA TYR A 124 1.34 -1.36 -0.99
C TYR A 124 2.73 -1.73 -0.47
N HIS A 125 3.73 -1.43 -1.28
CA HIS A 125 5.14 -1.70 -1.05
C HIS A 125 5.91 -0.38 -0.91
N PRO A 126 5.94 0.22 0.29
CA PRO A 126 6.60 1.50 0.53
C PRO A 126 8.12 1.49 0.28
N HIS A 127 8.72 0.31 0.29
CA HIS A 127 10.16 0.09 0.13
C HIS A 127 10.51 -0.61 -1.19
N GLY A 128 9.52 -0.82 -2.07
CA GLY A 128 9.67 -1.49 -3.35
C GLY A 128 9.17 -2.92 -3.33
N MET A 129 8.78 -3.42 -4.50
CA MET A 129 8.30 -4.79 -4.63
C MET A 129 9.46 -5.80 -4.48
N PRO A 130 9.22 -6.95 -3.83
CA PRO A 130 10.18 -8.04 -3.85
C PRO A 130 10.43 -8.51 -5.29
N ASN A 131 11.66 -8.92 -5.57
CA ASN A 131 12.11 -9.37 -6.90
C ASN A 131 11.55 -10.77 -7.29
N GLY A 132 10.72 -11.39 -6.45
CA GLY A 132 10.11 -12.70 -6.65
C GLY A 132 8.59 -12.59 -6.81
N ALA A 133 7.98 -13.64 -7.37
CA ALA A 133 6.54 -13.71 -7.51
C ALA A 133 5.87 -13.70 -6.12
N ILE A 134 4.99 -12.74 -5.90
CA ILE A 134 4.14 -12.71 -4.71
C ILE A 134 2.87 -13.46 -5.06
N THR A 135 2.64 -14.55 -4.38
CA THR A 135 1.41 -15.32 -4.49
C THR A 135 0.53 -15.03 -3.29
N TRP A 136 -0.77 -15.07 -3.50
CA TRP A 136 -1.75 -14.95 -2.42
C TRP A 136 -2.64 -16.18 -2.41
N THR A 137 -2.27 -17.15 -1.57
CA THR A 137 -3.11 -18.31 -1.31
C THR A 137 -3.92 -18.01 -0.05
N ALA A 138 -5.24 -17.89 -0.17
CA ALA A 138 -6.05 -17.98 1.03
C ALA A 138 -5.99 -19.43 1.50
N GLY A 139 -5.20 -19.67 2.55
CA GLY A 139 -5.25 -20.94 3.26
C GLY A 139 -6.71 -21.25 3.61
N ALA A 140 -7.11 -22.50 3.41
CA ALA A 140 -8.42 -22.97 3.84
C ALA A 140 -8.66 -22.52 5.30
N ALA A 141 -9.81 -21.89 5.52
CA ALA A 141 -10.33 -21.38 6.79
C ALA A 141 -9.76 -20.04 7.31
N GLN A 142 -10.61 -19.01 7.18
CA GLN A 142 -11.10 -18.21 8.30
C GLN A 142 -10.15 -18.13 9.52
N SER A 143 -9.11 -17.31 9.46
CA SER A 143 -8.59 -16.65 10.65
C SER A 143 -7.71 -15.49 10.22
N ALA A 144 -7.94 -14.35 10.87
CA ALA A 144 -7.23 -13.12 10.62
C ALA A 144 -5.70 -13.35 10.60
N GLY A 145 -5.04 -12.79 9.58
CA GLY A 145 -3.72 -12.20 9.82
C GLY A 145 -2.54 -12.73 9.03
N ASN A 146 -2.58 -13.90 8.39
CA ASN A 146 -1.39 -14.40 7.68
C ASN A 146 -1.64 -14.61 6.18
N LEU A 147 -1.20 -13.63 5.41
CA LEU A 147 -0.96 -13.75 3.98
C LEU A 147 0.32 -14.58 3.80
N THR A 148 0.21 -15.88 3.55
CA THR A 148 1.37 -16.70 3.18
C THR A 148 1.39 -16.89 1.66
N PRO A 149 2.41 -16.36 0.95
CA PRO A 149 2.65 -16.68 -0.44
C PRO A 149 3.02 -18.15 -0.60
N GLU A 150 2.35 -18.87 -1.49
CA GLU A 150 2.73 -20.22 -1.91
C GLU A 150 3.57 -20.15 -3.20
N GLY A 151 4.80 -20.66 -3.15
CA GLY A 151 5.63 -20.86 -4.35
C GLY A 151 6.71 -19.83 -4.64
N GLY A 152 7.11 -19.03 -3.65
CA GLY A 152 8.33 -18.22 -3.68
C GLY A 152 9.19 -18.53 -2.47
N ASP A 153 10.52 -18.42 -2.61
CA ASP A 153 11.43 -18.46 -1.47
C ASP A 153 10.96 -17.45 -0.41
N ALA A 154 10.98 -17.84 0.87
CA ALA A 154 10.66 -16.94 1.96
C ALA A 154 11.49 -15.67 1.82
N THR A 155 10.84 -14.55 1.52
CA THR A 155 11.54 -13.28 1.36
C THR A 155 12.12 -12.89 2.71
N ALA A 156 13.42 -12.58 2.76
CA ALA A 156 14.07 -12.02 3.95
C ALA A 156 13.61 -10.59 4.23
N ASN A 157 12.74 -10.03 3.37
CA ASN A 157 12.29 -8.65 3.46
C ASN A 157 11.09 -8.55 4.42
N THR A 158 11.36 -8.17 5.66
CA THR A 158 10.37 -7.87 6.70
C THR A 158 9.92 -6.40 6.63
N GLU A 159 9.70 -5.89 5.42
CA GLU A 159 9.26 -4.51 5.19
C GLU A 159 7.82 -4.30 5.67
N ASP A 160 7.49 -3.07 6.08
CA ASP A 160 6.13 -2.70 6.46
C ASP A 160 5.22 -2.76 5.23
N ILE A 161 4.46 -3.85 5.08
CA ILE A 161 3.48 -4.02 4.00
C ILE A 161 2.11 -3.54 4.49
N TYR A 162 1.49 -2.65 3.73
CA TYR A 162 0.12 -2.21 3.97
C TYR A 162 -0.81 -2.85 2.95
N TRP A 163 -2.01 -3.23 3.37
CA TRP A 163 -2.97 -3.85 2.46
C TRP A 163 -4.40 -3.38 2.67
N ILE A 164 -5.17 -3.45 1.60
CA ILE A 164 -6.62 -3.21 1.56
C ILE A 164 -7.25 -4.49 1.02
N VAL A 165 -8.20 -5.04 1.76
CA VAL A 165 -8.98 -6.20 1.32
C VAL A 165 -10.36 -5.72 0.90
N TYR A 166 -10.79 -6.19 -0.27
CA TYR A 166 -12.15 -6.01 -0.76
C TYR A 166 -12.81 -7.37 -0.97
N ALA A 167 -14.02 -7.54 -0.44
CA ALA A 167 -14.90 -8.65 -0.75
C ALA A 167 -16.32 -8.12 -0.87
N ALA A 168 -17.00 -8.43 -1.97
CA ALA A 168 -18.39 -8.03 -2.14
C ALA A 168 -19.25 -8.73 -1.09
N ARG A 169 -20.28 -8.02 -0.58
CA ARG A 169 -21.34 -8.65 0.21
C ARG A 169 -22.36 -9.23 -0.76
N THR A 170 -22.75 -10.48 -0.55
CA THR A 170 -23.74 -11.21 -1.34
C THR A 170 -24.96 -11.60 -0.53
#